data_AF-A0A0P9CAV3-F1
#
_entry.id   AF-A0A0P9CAV3-F1
#
_cell.length_a   1.000
_cell.length_b   1.000
_cell.length_c   1.000
_cell.angle_alpha   90.00
_cell.angle_beta   90.00
_cell.angle_gamma   90.00
#
_symmetry.space_group_name_H-M   'P 1'
#
loop_
_entity.id
_entity.type
_entity.pdbx_description
1 polymer ?
#
loop_
_entity_poly.entity_id
_entity_poly.type
_entity_poly.pdbx_seq_one_letter_code
_entity_poly.pdbx_strand_id
1 'polypeptide(L)'
;MRWSEVRQLFPDTFVLVENQKSQVVNGELHVEEVAVIRPLHDGQEAMDELMNAHGKIFVYHTKHDEVVMLIRTKPAYRGIVQ
;
A
#
# COMPACT_ATOMS: atom_id res chain seq x y z
N MET A 1 -12.13 -1.46 -6.92
CA MET A 1 -11.62 -1.75 -8.28
C MET A 1 -10.42 -2.66 -8.15
N ARG A 2 -10.22 -3.55 -9.13
CA ARG A 2 -9.06 -4.45 -9.15
C ARG A 2 -7.78 -3.65 -9.40
N TRP A 3 -6.67 -4.07 -8.82
CA TRP A 3 -5.38 -3.40 -9.04
C TRP A 3 -5.02 -3.28 -10.53
N SER A 4 -5.31 -4.30 -11.33
CA SER A 4 -5.09 -4.29 -12.78
C SER A 4 -5.85 -3.15 -13.50
N GLU A 5 -7.05 -2.81 -13.05
CA GLU A 5 -7.84 -1.71 -13.61
C GLU A 5 -7.23 -0.34 -13.23
N VAL A 6 -6.74 -0.21 -12.00
CA VAL A 6 -6.05 1.01 -11.54
C VAL A 6 -4.84 1.31 -12.43
N ARG A 7 -4.07 0.28 -12.78
CA ARG A 7 -2.89 0.43 -13.64
C ARG A 7 -3.23 0.90 -15.05
N GLN A 8 -4.39 0.48 -15.57
CA GLN A 8 -4.86 0.93 -16.89
C GLN A 8 -5.34 2.38 -16.86
N LEU A 9 -5.98 2.80 -15.76
CA LEU A 9 -6.47 4.17 -15.59
C LEU A 9 -5.35 5.16 -15.29
N PHE A 10 -4.33 4.73 -14.53
CA PHE A 10 -3.23 5.56 -14.06
C PHE A 10 -1.88 4.88 -14.35
N PRO A 11 -1.45 4.79 -15.61
CA PRO A 11 -0.19 4.13 -15.97
C PRO A 11 1.03 4.92 -15.46
N ASP A 12 2.06 4.19 -15.01
CA ASP A 12 3.37 4.71 -14.62
C ASP A 12 3.34 5.93 -13.66
N THR A 13 2.46 5.89 -12.66
CA THR A 13 2.34 6.97 -11.66
C THR A 13 2.15 6.41 -10.25
N PHE A 14 2.43 7.23 -9.25
CA PHE A 14 2.07 6.93 -7.87
C PHE A 14 0.57 7.16 -7.66
N VAL A 15 -0.06 6.31 -6.86
CA VAL A 15 -1.48 6.44 -6.50
C VAL A 15 -1.64 6.28 -4.99
N LEU A 16 -2.41 7.19 -4.40
CA LEU A 16 -2.92 7.03 -3.04
C LEU A 16 -4.16 6.16 -3.10
N VAL A 17 -4.13 5.04 -2.39
CA VAL A 17 -5.17 4.04 -2.44
C VAL A 17 -5.54 3.55 -1.05
N GLU A 18 -6.77 3.09 -0.91
CA GLU A 18 -7.25 2.39 0.28
C GLU A 18 -7.45 0.90 -0.05
N ASN A 19 -6.91 0.02 0.80
CA ASN A 19 -7.12 -1.42 0.73
C ASN A 19 -8.59 -1.77 1.00
N GLN A 20 -9.26 -2.35 0.00
CA GLN A 20 -10.62 -2.86 0.12
C GLN A 20 -10.64 -4.38 0.36
N LYS A 21 -9.84 -5.11 -0.43
CA LYS A 21 -9.75 -6.57 -0.32
C LYS A 21 -8.31 -7.02 -0.48
N SER A 22 -7.85 -7.81 0.49
CA SER A 22 -6.51 -8.37 0.51
C SER A 22 -6.51 -9.75 1.16
N GLN A 23 -5.48 -10.52 0.85
CA GLN A 23 -5.22 -11.84 1.42
C GLN A 23 -3.82 -11.87 2.02
N VAL A 24 -3.66 -12.60 3.12
CA VAL A 24 -2.35 -12.85 3.70
C VAL A 24 -1.87 -14.22 3.27
N VAL A 25 -0.74 -14.27 2.57
CA VAL A 25 -0.11 -15.50 2.09
C VAL A 25 1.34 -15.46 2.54
N ASN A 26 1.80 -16.46 3.30
CA ASN A 26 3.20 -16.57 3.75
C ASN A 26 3.78 -15.34 4.48
N GLY A 27 2.93 -14.56 5.17
CA GLY A 27 3.37 -13.33 5.86
C GLY A 27 3.43 -12.09 4.97
N GLU A 28 3.00 -12.21 3.72
CA GLU A 28 2.84 -11.13 2.76
C GLU A 28 1.35 -10.80 2.59
N LEU A 29 1.04 -9.52 2.57
CA LEU A 29 -0.29 -9.00 2.27
C LEU A 29 -0.38 -8.75 0.77
N HIS A 30 -1.17 -9.56 0.08
CA HIS A 30 -1.51 -9.40 -1.33
C HIS A 30 -2.81 -8.62 -1.45
N VAL A 31 -2.76 -7.44 -2.04
CA VAL A 31 -3.96 -6.60 -2.23
C VAL A 31 -4.57 -6.88 -3.60
N GLU A 32 -5.82 -7.33 -3.63
CA GLU A 32 -6.57 -7.63 -4.86
C GLU A 32 -7.34 -6.40 -5.34
N GLU A 33 -8.04 -5.74 -4.42
CA GLU A 33 -8.92 -4.63 -4.71
C GLU A 33 -8.60 -3.42 -3.84
N VAL A 34 -8.62 -2.26 -4.49
CA VAL A 34 -8.37 -0.97 -3.87
C VAL A 34 -9.43 0.04 -4.27
N ALA A 35 -9.58 1.08 -3.46
CA ALA A 35 -10.25 2.32 -3.84
C ALA A 35 -9.16 3.37 -4.11
N VAL A 36 -9.18 3.96 -5.31
CA VAL A 36 -8.26 5.05 -5.64
C VAL A 36 -8.77 6.33 -5.02
N ILE A 37 -7.95 6.95 -4.18
CA ILE A 37 -8.24 8.26 -3.58
C ILE A 37 -7.80 9.35 -4.54
N ARG A 38 -6.52 9.34 -4.97
CA ARG A 38 -5.98 10.29 -5.96
C ARG A 38 -4.66 9.81 -6.59
N PRO A 39 -4.37 10.17 -7.85
CA PRO A 39 -3.03 10.01 -8.41
C PRO A 39 -2.08 11.07 -7.83
N LEU A 40 -0.80 10.72 -7.76
CA LEU A 40 0.32 11.54 -7.29
C LEU A 40 1.37 11.59 -8.40
N HIS A 41 1.70 12.79 -8.85
CA HIS A 41 2.62 13.01 -9.97
C HIS A 41 4.03 13.40 -9.51
N ASP A 42 4.15 13.97 -8.31
CA ASP A 42 5.42 14.32 -7.70
C ASP A 42 5.86 13.23 -6.71
N GLY A 43 7.14 12.85 -6.77
CA GLY A 43 7.73 11.90 -5.83
C GLY A 43 7.83 12.45 -4.41
N GLN A 44 7.99 13.77 -4.23
CA GLN A 44 7.95 14.39 -2.90
C GLN A 44 6.57 14.28 -2.28
N GLU A 45 5.53 14.63 -3.04
CA GLU A 45 4.14 14.49 -2.62
C GLU A 45 3.79 13.03 -2.29
N ALA A 46 4.24 12.08 -3.12
CA ALA A 46 4.06 10.66 -2.85
C ALA A 46 4.69 10.20 -1.54
N MET A 47 5.86 10.74 -1.19
CA MET A 47 6.55 10.42 0.05
C MET A 47 5.83 11.01 1.26
N ASP A 48 5.39 12.27 1.17
CA ASP A 48 4.66 12.95 2.25
C ASP A 48 3.32 12.25 2.53
N GLU A 49 2.58 11.89 1.49
CA GLU A 49 1.36 11.12 1.61
C GLU A 49 1.62 9.72 2.19
N LEU A 50 2.70 9.05 1.79
CA LEU A 50 3.08 7.76 2.36
C LEU A 50 3.40 7.86 3.86
N MET A 51 4.04 8.95 4.30
CA MET A 51 4.34 9.17 5.72
C MET A 51 3.08 9.45 6.55
N ASN A 52 2.09 10.13 5.96
CA ASN A 52 0.81 10.43 6.60
C ASN A 52 -0.21 9.28 6.45
N ALA A 53 0.06 8.32 5.57
CA ALA A 53 -0.82 7.19 5.33
C ALA A 53 -0.86 6.25 6.55
N HIS A 54 -2.07 5.94 6.99
CA HIS A 54 -2.31 5.10 8.16
C HIS A 54 -3.44 4.11 7.92
N GLY A 55 -3.40 3.00 8.65
CA GLY A 55 -4.44 1.97 8.60
C GLY A 55 -4.45 1.22 7.26
N LYS A 56 -5.52 1.42 6.47
CA LYS A 56 -5.72 0.76 5.18
C LYS A 56 -5.28 1.61 3.99
N ILE A 57 -4.88 2.86 4.23
CA ILE A 57 -4.43 3.78 3.19
C ILE A 57 -2.93 3.60 2.98
N PHE A 58 -2.49 3.59 1.73
CA PHE A 58 -1.08 3.51 1.36
C PHE A 58 -0.85 4.12 -0.02
N VAL A 59 0.40 4.51 -0.29
CA VAL A 59 0.85 4.95 -1.61
C VAL A 59 1.56 3.80 -2.30
N TYR A 60 1.24 3.56 -3.57
CA TYR A 60 1.91 2.54 -4.38
C TYR A 60 2.10 2.99 -5.82
N HIS A 61 3.08 2.40 -6.50
CA HIS A 61 3.39 2.74 -7.89
C HIS A 61 2.74 1.74 -8.86
N THR A 62 2.00 2.23 -9.85
CA THR A 62 1.23 1.39 -10.80
C THR A 62 2.10 0.64 -11.82
N LYS A 63 3.40 0.90 -11.84
CA LYS A 63 4.39 0.07 -12.57
C LYS A 63 4.40 -1.38 -12.11
N HIS A 64 4.10 -1.65 -10.84
CA HIS A 64 4.14 -3.00 -10.29
C HIS A 64 2.87 -3.79 -10.65
N ASP A 65 3.06 -5.05 -11.07
CA ASP A 65 1.97 -5.91 -11.48
C ASP A 65 1.02 -6.29 -10.34
N GLU A 66 1.57 -6.40 -9.14
CA GLU A 66 0.87 -6.80 -7.93
C GLU A 66 1.22 -5.85 -6.78
N VAL A 67 0.30 -5.71 -5.84
CA VAL A 67 0.55 -5.00 -4.58
C VAL A 67 0.83 -6.03 -3.51
N VAL A 68 2.11 -6.18 -3.19
CA VAL A 68 2.59 -7.09 -2.15
C VAL A 68 3.28 -6.28 -1.07
N MET A 69 2.83 -6.46 0.18
CA MET A 69 3.37 -5.75 1.34
C MET A 69 3.75 -6.76 2.43
N LEU A 70 5.01 -6.72 2.87
CA LEU A 70 5.48 -7.56 3.97
C LEU A 70 4.81 -7.14 5.28
N ILE A 71 4.16 -8.08 5.96
CA ILE A 71 3.58 -7.83 7.28
C ILE A 71 4.71 -7.85 8.31
N ARG A 72 5.12 -6.66 8.75
CA ARG A 72 6.06 -6.52 9.86
C ARG A 72 5.32 -6.64 11.18
N THR A 73 5.35 -7.82 11.80
CA THR A 73 5.07 -7.93 13.23
C THR A 73 6.19 -7.22 13.98
N LYS A 74 5.87 -6.13 14.69
CA LYS A 74 6.83 -5.56 15.65
C LYS A 74 7.15 -6.66 16.66
N PRO A 75 8.41 -7.09 16.83
CA PRO A 75 8.77 -7.97 17.93
C PRO A 75 8.27 -7.29 19.20
N ALA A 76 7.50 -8.01 20.01
CA ALA A 76 7.10 -7.49 21.31
C ALA A 76 8.38 -7.33 22.13
N TYR A 77 8.93 -6.12 22.19
CA TYR A 77 9.88 -5.75 23.24
C TYR A 77 9.08 -5.69 24.54
N ARG A 78 8.76 -6.88 25.08
CA ARG A 78 8.33 -7.02 26.44
C ARG A 78 9.58 -6.75 27.26
N GLY A 79 9.75 -5.50 27.70
CA GLY A 79 10.80 -5.15 28.64
C GLY A 79 10.72 -6.14 29.79
N ILE A 80 11.72 -7.00 29.92
CA ILE A 80 11.96 -7.73 31.15
C ILE A 80 12.48 -6.65 32.10
N VAL A 81 11.56 -6.01 32.82
CA VAL A 81 11.93 -5.22 33.99
C VAL A 81 12.27 -6.26 35.05
N GLN A 82 13.56 -6.41 35.30
CA GLN A 82 14.12 -7.25 36.35
C GLN A 82 14.09 -6.50 37.68
#